data_AF-A0A402DL99-F1
#
_entry.id   AF-A0A402DL99-F1
#
_cell.length_a   1.000
_cell.length_b   1.000
_cell.length_c   1.000
_cell.angle_alpha   90.00
_cell.angle_beta   90.00
_cell.angle_gamma   90.00
#
_symmetry.space_group_name_H-M   'P 1'
#
loop_
_entity.id
_entity.type
_entity.pdbx_description
1 polymer ?
#
loop_
_entity_poly.entity_id
_entity_poly.type
_entity_poly.pdbx_seq_one_letter_code
_entity_poly.pdbx_strand_id
1 'polypeptide(L)'
;MSIDQPLVINGWSIFAQPLFLEQFEELVTQVEELHHKFPQDYKRKNATKRLAAIAKLAFDTIPQDPTRSEYRLGTTLGDDYKHWFRAKFFQQY
;
A
#
# COMPACT_ATOMS: atom_id res chain seq x y z
N MET A 1 9.61 -28.79 -0.23
CA MET A 1 9.59 -27.37 -0.67
C MET A 1 8.30 -26.78 -0.12
N SER A 2 8.39 -25.96 0.92
CA SER A 2 7.22 -25.26 1.45
C SER A 2 6.82 -24.23 0.41
N ILE A 3 5.66 -24.41 -0.21
CA ILE A 3 5.08 -23.39 -1.07
C ILE A 3 4.51 -22.39 -0.07
N ASP A 4 5.19 -21.27 0.14
CA ASP A 4 4.69 -20.20 1.01
C ASP A 4 3.27 -19.86 0.57
N GLN A 5 2.31 -20.09 1.46
CA GLN A 5 0.92 -19.79 1.16
C GLN A 5 0.78 -18.27 0.98
N PRO A 6 0.12 -17.81 -0.09
CA PRO A 6 -0.06 -16.38 -0.30
C PRO A 6 -0.86 -15.81 0.86
N LEU A 7 -0.56 -14.56 1.23
CA LEU A 7 -1.37 -13.82 2.19
C LEU A 7 -2.79 -13.67 1.64
N VAL A 8 -3.78 -14.21 2.36
CA VAL A 8 -5.20 -14.10 1.97
C VAL A 8 -5.90 -13.11 2.90
N ILE A 9 -6.49 -12.06 2.33
CA ILE A 9 -7.31 -11.07 3.06
C ILE A 9 -8.66 -10.97 2.34
N ASN A 10 -9.75 -11.12 3.07
CA ASN A 10 -11.13 -11.08 2.53
C ASN A 10 -11.34 -11.99 1.30
N GLY A 11 -10.68 -13.16 1.27
CA GLY A 11 -10.76 -14.10 0.16
C GLY A 11 -9.89 -13.77 -1.05
N TRP A 12 -9.12 -12.67 -1.01
CA TRP A 12 -8.16 -12.30 -2.05
C TRP A 12 -6.75 -12.72 -1.68
N SER A 13 -6.09 -13.45 -2.58
CA SER A 13 -4.64 -13.69 -2.48
C SER A 13 -3.87 -12.44 -2.88
N ILE A 14 -3.01 -11.97 -1.98
CA ILE A 14 -2.19 -10.78 -2.17
C ILE A 14 -0.80 -11.19 -2.65
N PHE A 15 -0.38 -10.59 -3.76
CA PHE A 15 0.95 -10.72 -4.31
C PHE A 15 1.60 -9.34 -4.39
N ALA A 16 2.86 -9.25 -3.98
CA ALA A 16 3.63 -8.02 -4.01
C ALA A 16 4.85 -8.19 -4.92
N GLN A 17 5.13 -7.17 -5.72
CA GLN A 17 6.38 -7.11 -6.48
C GLN A 17 7.57 -6.90 -5.53
N PRO A 18 8.74 -7.52 -5.75
CA PRO A 18 9.90 -7.36 -4.88
C PRO A 18 10.30 -5.90 -4.64
N LEU A 19 10.28 -5.08 -5.69
CA LEU A 19 10.60 -3.65 -5.60
C LEU A 19 9.63 -2.87 -4.70
N PHE A 20 8.37 -3.32 -4.58
CA PHE A 20 7.41 -2.73 -3.65
C PHE A 20 7.75 -3.11 -2.21
N LEU A 21 8.12 -4.38 -1.98
CA LEU A 21 8.48 -4.88 -0.65
C LEU A 21 9.71 -4.16 -0.11
N GLU A 22 10.76 -4.02 -0.92
CA GLU A 22 11.98 -3.29 -0.55
C GLU A 22 11.66 -1.85 -0.10
N GLN A 23 10.91 -1.10 -0.92
CA GLN A 23 10.52 0.28 -0.58
C GLN A 23 9.60 0.36 0.65
N PHE A 24 8.74 -0.65 0.85
CA PHE A 24 7.87 -0.70 2.02
C PHE A 24 8.68 -0.95 3.30
N GLU A 25 9.64 -1.88 3.27
CA GLU A 25 10.54 -2.18 4.39
C GLU A 25 11.45 -0.99 4.75
N GLU A 26 11.99 -0.28 3.75
CA GLU A 26 12.73 0.96 3.98
C GLU A 26 11.87 2.01 4.69
N LEU A 27 10.61 2.14 4.27
CA LEU A 27 9.67 3.08 4.89
C LEU A 27 9.31 2.67 6.33
N VAL A 28 9.19 1.37 6.62
CA VAL A 28 9.01 0.85 7.98
C VAL A 28 10.21 1.23 8.85
N THR A 29 11.42 0.92 8.39
CA THR A 29 12.68 1.25 9.10
C THR A 29 12.76 2.75 9.42
N GLN A 30 12.47 3.62 8.45
CA GLN A 30 12.43 5.06 8.68
C GLN A 30 11.44 5.48 9.77
N VAL A 31 10.27 4.82 9.85
CA VAL A 31 9.26 5.12 10.88
C VAL A 31 9.71 4.63 12.25
N GLU A 32 10.37 3.49 12.31
CA GLU A 32 10.97 2.97 13.55
C GLU A 32 12.05 3.91 14.08
N GLU A 33 12.96 4.39 13.24
CA GLU A 33 13.95 5.40 13.64
C GLU A 33 13.30 6.70 14.15
N LEU A 34 12.24 7.16 13.47
CA LEU A 34 11.47 8.32 13.90
C LEU A 34 10.77 8.07 15.24
N HIS A 35 10.28 6.86 15.49
CA HIS A 35 9.67 6.48 16.77
C HIS A 35 10.70 6.55 17.90
N HIS A 36 11.90 5.99 17.70
CA HIS A 36 12.99 6.07 18.69
C HIS A 36 13.39 7.53 18.96
N LYS A 37 13.50 8.36 17.92
CA LYS A 37 13.94 9.76 18.04
C LYS A 37 12.86 10.70 18.58
N PHE A 38 11.59 10.47 18.26
CA PHE A 38 10.46 11.32 18.62
C PHE A 38 9.26 10.50 19.13
N PRO A 39 9.36 9.81 20.28
CA PRO A 39 8.33 8.84 20.72
C PRO A 39 6.91 9.40 20.80
N GLN A 40 6.76 10.68 21.14
CA GLN A 40 5.45 11.33 21.27
C GLN A 40 4.93 11.94 19.95
N ASP A 41 5.82 12.28 19.01
CA ASP A 41 5.49 13.08 17.82
C ASP A 41 5.69 12.34 16.49
N TYR A 42 6.31 11.16 16.48
CA TYR A 42 6.62 10.42 15.26
C TYR A 42 5.39 10.15 14.39
N LYS A 43 4.21 9.95 15.01
CA LYS A 43 2.92 9.75 14.31
C LYS A 43 2.54 10.93 13.41
N ARG A 44 3.02 12.14 13.69
CA ARG A 44 2.74 13.34 12.90
C ARG A 44 3.68 13.49 11.70
N LYS A 45 4.79 12.74 11.66
CA LYS A 45 5.80 12.80 10.61
C LYS A 45 5.27 12.21 9.30
N ASN A 46 5.75 12.74 8.18
CA ASN A 46 5.26 12.37 6.85
C ASN A 46 5.50 10.90 6.50
N ALA A 47 6.66 10.33 6.88
CA ALA A 47 6.95 8.92 6.65
C ALA A 47 5.92 8.02 7.35
N THR A 48 5.61 8.30 8.63
CA THR A 48 4.61 7.56 9.41
C THR A 48 3.22 7.65 8.80
N LYS A 49 2.82 8.84 8.35
CA LYS A 49 1.54 9.03 7.66
C LYS A 49 1.49 8.22 6.35
N ARG A 50 2.55 8.27 5.54
CA ARG A 50 2.65 7.50 4.28
C ARG A 50 2.56 6.00 4.53
N LEU A 51 3.31 5.49 5.50
CA LEU A 51 3.29 4.07 5.87
C LEU A 51 1.88 3.64 6.26
N ALA A 52 1.22 4.40 7.15
CA ALA A 52 -0.14 4.13 7.57
C ALA A 52 -1.14 4.14 6.41
N ALA A 53 -1.00 5.10 5.47
CA ALA A 53 -1.86 5.18 4.30
C ALA A 53 -1.67 4.00 3.33
N ILE A 54 -0.42 3.62 3.05
CA ILE A 54 -0.10 2.47 2.19
C ILE A 54 -0.61 1.18 2.83
N ALA A 55 -0.32 0.95 4.11
CA ALA A 55 -0.76 -0.24 4.82
C ALA A 55 -2.29 -0.36 4.87
N LYS A 56 -2.99 0.76 5.14
CA LYS A 56 -4.45 0.80 5.12
C LYS A 56 -5.01 0.47 3.74
N LEU A 57 -4.42 1.00 2.68
CA LEU A 57 -4.89 0.68 1.33
C LEU A 57 -4.62 -0.79 0.97
N ALA A 58 -3.39 -1.25 1.15
CA ALA A 58 -2.95 -2.56 0.70
C ALA A 58 -3.59 -3.73 1.47
N PHE A 59 -3.79 -3.57 2.78
CA PHE A 59 -4.17 -4.69 3.67
C PHE A 59 -5.56 -4.55 4.30
N ASP A 60 -6.26 -3.44 4.06
CA ASP A 60 -7.63 -3.24 4.55
C ASP A 60 -8.55 -2.80 3.41
N THR A 61 -8.35 -1.60 2.84
CA THR A 61 -9.32 -0.99 1.93
C THR A 61 -9.44 -1.71 0.57
N ILE A 62 -8.32 -1.97 -0.11
CA ILE A 62 -8.33 -2.63 -1.42
C ILE A 62 -8.85 -4.07 -1.31
N PRO A 63 -8.42 -4.91 -0.33
CA PRO A 63 -8.96 -6.25 -0.19
C PRO A 63 -10.47 -6.32 0.13
N GLN A 64 -11.14 -5.25 0.56
CA GLN A 64 -12.61 -5.27 0.68
C GLN A 64 -13.29 -5.48 -0.68
N ASP A 65 -12.81 -4.77 -1.71
CA ASP A 65 -13.26 -4.92 -3.09
C ASP A 65 -12.23 -4.28 -4.03
N PRO A 66 -11.32 -5.08 -4.63
CA PRO A 66 -10.29 -4.56 -5.53
C PRO A 66 -10.85 -4.15 -6.89
N THR A 67 -12.13 -4.43 -7.19
CA THR A 67 -12.74 -4.22 -8.51
C THR A 67 -13.46 -2.88 -8.66
N ARG A 68 -13.47 -2.07 -7.59
CA ARG A 68 -14.13 -0.75 -7.54
C ARG A 68 -13.71 0.13 -8.71
N SER A 69 -14.70 0.82 -9.29
CA SER A 69 -14.48 1.72 -10.42
C SER A 69 -13.58 2.91 -10.08
N GLU A 70 -13.56 3.34 -8.81
CA GLU A 70 -12.72 4.45 -8.32
C GLU A 70 -11.21 4.19 -8.51
N TYR A 71 -10.80 2.92 -8.58
CA TYR A 71 -9.40 2.54 -8.80
C TYR A 71 -9.03 2.47 -10.28
N ARG A 72 -9.99 2.54 -11.21
CA ARG A 72 -9.71 2.42 -12.64
C ARG A 72 -8.99 3.67 -13.15
N LEU A 73 -7.90 3.49 -13.91
CA LEU A 73 -7.23 4.60 -14.60
C LEU A 73 -7.84 4.91 -15.96
N GLY A 74 -8.63 4.00 -16.54
CA GLY A 74 -9.09 4.13 -17.92
C GLY A 74 -7.91 3.97 -18.90
N THR A 75 -7.79 4.90 -19.85
CA THR A 75 -6.76 4.87 -20.90
C THR A 75 -5.51 5.68 -20.58
N THR A 76 -5.35 6.18 -19.34
CA THR A 76 -4.20 7.02 -18.96
C THR A 76 -2.84 6.36 -19.20
N LEU A 77 -2.76 5.02 -19.08
CA LEU A 77 -1.54 4.25 -19.35
C LEU A 77 -1.50 3.67 -20.76
N GLY A 78 -2.46 3.98 -21.62
CA GLY A 78 -2.66 3.34 -22.93
C GLY A 78 -3.69 2.21 -22.88
N ASP A 79 -4.15 1.78 -24.06
CA ASP A 79 -5.23 0.79 -24.18
C ASP A 79 -4.86 -0.59 -23.62
N ASP A 80 -3.59 -0.97 -23.68
CA ASP A 80 -3.09 -2.28 -23.20
C ASP A 80 -3.07 -2.39 -21.67
N TYR A 81 -3.10 -1.26 -20.96
CA TYR A 81 -2.93 -1.19 -19.51
C TYR A 81 -4.22 -0.88 -18.74
N LYS A 82 -5.39 -1.08 -19.36
CA LYS A 82 -6.72 -0.89 -18.72
C LYS A 82 -6.96 -1.75 -17.48
N HIS A 83 -6.20 -2.83 -17.32
CA HIS A 83 -6.24 -3.73 -16.17
C HIS A 83 -5.42 -3.21 -14.98
N TRP A 84 -4.67 -2.11 -15.14
CA TRP A 84 -4.00 -1.46 -14.03
C TRP A 84 -4.99 -0.59 -13.26
N PHE A 85 -4.90 -0.70 -11.94
CA PHE A 85 -5.70 0.04 -10.98
C PHE A 85 -4.79 0.90 -10.11
N ARG A 86 -5.29 2.03 -9.62
CA ARG A 86 -4.57 2.95 -8.72
C ARG A 86 -5.49 3.45 -7.63
N ALA A 87 -5.18 3.07 -6.41
CA ALA A 87 -5.68 3.76 -5.23
C ALA A 87 -4.87 5.05 -5.00
N LYS A 88 -5.54 6.09 -4.50
CA LYS A 88 -4.91 7.37 -4.12
C LYS A 88 -5.08 7.60 -2.62
N PHE A 89 -4.13 8.28 -2.01
CA PHE A 89 -4.20 8.75 -0.63
C PHE A 89 -3.68 10.19 -0.54
N PHE A 90 -4.06 10.91 0.52
CA PHE A 90 -3.80 12.35 0.71
C PHE A 90 -4.41 13.27 -0.37
N GLN A 91 -5.54 12.90 -0.96
CA GLN A 91 -6.30 13.85 -1.78
C GLN A 91 -6.84 14.97 -0.86
N GLN A 92 -6.50 16.21 -1.17
CA GLN A 92 -7.18 17.38 -0.61
C GLN A 92 -8.46 17.58 -1.44
N TYR A 93 -9.61 17.65 -0.76
CA TYR A 93 -10.88 18.10 -1.33
C TYR A 93 -11.02 19.60 -1.11
#